data_AF-A0A520IGF3-F1
#
_entry.id   AF-A0A520IGF3-F1
#
_cell.length_a   1.000
_cell.length_b   1.000
_cell.length_c   1.000
_cell.angle_alpha   90.00
_cell.angle_beta   90.00
_cell.angle_gamma   90.00
#
_symmetry.space_group_name_H-M   'P 1'
#
loop_
_entity.id
_entity.type
_entity.pdbx_description
1 polymer ?
#
loop_
_entity_poly.entity_id
_entity_poly.type
_entity_poly.pdbx_seq_one_letter_code
_entity_poly.pdbx_strand_id
1 'polypeptide(L)'
;AYIVNDIYLKYVKPGASTKQIMTMNYLTGIIVVIVGVFLGFFAKDVNSILQWIVSGLYGGYIAANVLKWYWWRFNANGFFWGMVTGIAGALVFSHFFSGIEFLYYFPVLFAISIAGCLIGTYSAPATDITVLKHFYSTVRPWGFWQPVHDQVVEEQPDFVPNTRFSLDMFNVVLGIAAQLCLTVLPMYLILWMKLPLLITIGLVAVIAVILKRTWWDKLEN
;
A
#
# COMPACT_ATOMS: atom_id res chain seq x y z
N ALA A 1 7.23 17.38 3.02
CA ALA A 1 6.46 16.76 4.12
C ALA A 1 7.30 15.73 4.88
N TYR A 2 7.51 14.51 4.35
CA TYR A 2 8.23 13.44 5.08
C TYR A 2 9.66 13.82 5.48
N ILE A 3 10.48 14.35 4.56
CA ILE A 3 11.87 14.78 4.89
C ILE A 3 11.88 15.86 5.99
N VAL A 4 10.93 16.80 5.96
CA VAL A 4 10.92 17.89 6.94
C VAL A 4 10.37 17.44 8.29
N ASN A 5 9.31 16.63 8.31
CA ASN A 5 8.71 16.19 9.56
C ASN A 5 9.50 15.06 10.21
N ASP A 6 9.95 14.08 9.42
CA ASP A 6 10.53 12.85 9.94
C ASP A 6 12.05 12.96 10.14
N ILE A 7 12.72 13.86 9.42
CA ILE A 7 14.17 14.09 9.54
C ILE A 7 14.47 15.44 10.16
N TYR A 8 14.03 16.54 9.52
CA TYR A 8 14.42 17.89 9.95
C TYR A 8 13.87 18.24 11.34
N LEU A 9 12.57 18.08 11.57
CA LEU A 9 11.96 18.37 12.87
C LEU A 9 12.37 17.34 13.93
N LYS A 10 12.47 16.07 13.57
CA LYS A 10 12.77 15.02 14.55
C LYS A 10 14.23 14.99 15.00
N TYR A 11 15.19 15.26 14.11
CA TYR A 11 16.62 15.08 14.39
C TYR A 11 17.48 16.34 14.24
N VAL A 12 17.05 17.33 13.45
CA VAL A 12 17.89 18.52 13.17
C VAL A 12 17.46 19.73 14.01
N LYS A 13 16.17 20.07 14.01
CA LYS A 13 15.64 21.24 14.71
C LYS A 13 14.18 21.06 15.16
N PRO A 14 13.96 20.43 16.33
CA PRO A 14 12.62 20.18 16.88
C PRO A 14 11.79 21.44 17.18
N GLY A 15 12.45 22.56 17.48
CA GLY A 15 11.81 23.85 17.77
C GLY A 15 11.75 24.81 16.58
N ALA A 16 11.77 24.31 15.33
CA ALA A 16 11.73 25.19 14.16
C ALA A 16 10.42 26.00 14.11
N SER A 17 10.52 27.31 13.83
CA SER A 17 9.34 28.15 13.69
C SER A 17 8.56 27.80 12.42
N THR A 18 7.26 28.09 12.36
CA THR A 18 6.42 27.80 11.18
C THR A 18 7.01 28.35 9.88
N LYS A 19 7.64 29.53 9.92
CA LYS A 19 8.37 30.09 8.77
C LYS A 19 9.54 29.21 8.34
N GLN A 20 10.36 28.72 9.28
CA GLN A 20 11.49 27.83 9.00
C GLN A 20 11.02 26.48 8.43
N ILE A 21 9.93 25.92 8.96
CA ILE A 21 9.34 24.67 8.46
C ILE A 21 8.86 24.85 7.01
N MET A 22 8.16 25.95 6.71
CA MET A 22 7.70 26.25 5.35
C MET A 22 8.88 26.42 4.39
N THR A 23 9.87 27.25 4.74
CA THR A 23 11.06 27.45 3.90
C THR A 23 11.79 26.13 3.66
N MET A 24 11.95 25.29 4.68
CA MET A 24 12.61 23.99 4.52
C MET A 24 11.78 23.04 3.64
N ASN A 25 10.46 23.05 3.74
CA ASN A 25 9.59 22.26 2.85
C ASN A 25 9.74 22.70 1.39
N TYR A 26 9.75 24.01 1.12
CA TYR A 26 9.96 24.53 -0.24
C TYR A 26 11.36 24.19 -0.76
N LEU A 27 12.40 24.39 0.05
CA LEU A 27 13.78 24.11 -0.32
C LEU A 27 13.99 22.62 -0.62
N THR A 28 13.45 21.76 0.24
CA THR A 28 13.47 20.30 0.01
C THR A 28 12.71 19.94 -1.26
N GLY A 29 11.54 20.52 -1.48
CA GLY A 29 10.75 20.30 -2.70
C GLY A 29 11.53 20.69 -3.96
N ILE A 30 12.16 21.87 -3.96
CA ILE A 30 12.97 22.35 -5.08
C ILE A 30 14.15 21.41 -5.33
N ILE A 31 14.88 20.99 -4.29
CA ILE A 31 16.00 20.06 -4.43
C ILE A 31 15.53 18.74 -5.04
N VAL A 32 14.45 18.16 -4.52
CA VAL A 32 13.90 16.90 -5.03
C VAL A 32 13.49 17.03 -6.50
N VAL A 33 12.88 18.16 -6.89
CA VAL A 33 12.52 18.42 -8.30
C VAL A 33 13.76 18.56 -9.17
N ILE A 34 14.77 19.32 -8.76
CA ILE A 34 16.02 19.49 -9.53
C ILE A 34 16.72 18.16 -9.73
N VAL A 35 16.85 17.36 -8.67
CA VAL A 35 17.45 16.01 -8.75
C VAL A 35 16.61 15.11 -9.64
N GLY A 36 15.29 15.14 -9.51
CA GLY A 36 14.38 14.36 -10.35
C GLY A 36 14.48 14.71 -11.84
N VAL A 37 14.54 15.99 -12.18
CA VAL A 37 14.72 16.47 -13.56
C VAL A 37 16.09 16.06 -14.08
N PHE A 38 17.15 16.23 -13.29
CA PHE A 38 18.50 15.84 -13.66
C PHE A 38 18.59 14.33 -13.96
N LEU A 39 18.09 13.49 -13.06
CA LEU A 39 18.02 12.03 -13.27
C LEU A 39 17.12 11.67 -14.47
N GLY A 40 16.06 12.43 -14.70
CA GLY A 40 15.16 12.27 -15.85
C GLY A 40 15.87 12.40 -17.20
N PHE A 41 16.89 13.25 -17.32
CA PHE A 41 17.70 13.33 -18.54
C PHE A 41 18.53 12.06 -18.81
N PHE A 42 18.80 11.24 -17.79
CA PHE A 42 19.49 9.95 -17.92
C PHE A 42 18.52 8.77 -18.14
N ALA A 43 17.22 8.99 -18.01
CA ALA A 43 16.20 7.97 -18.22
C ALA A 43 16.08 7.63 -19.71
N LYS A 44 16.73 6.54 -20.14
CA LYS A 44 16.74 6.10 -21.54
C LYS A 44 15.43 5.45 -21.99
N ASP A 45 14.71 4.80 -21.06
CA ASP A 45 13.46 4.10 -21.35
C ASP A 45 12.48 4.24 -20.17
N VAL A 46 11.41 4.99 -20.41
CA VAL A 46 10.33 5.19 -19.44
C VAL A 46 9.59 3.88 -19.17
N ASN A 47 9.39 3.03 -20.18
CA ASN A 47 8.70 1.76 -20.01
C ASN A 47 9.50 0.83 -19.10
N SER A 48 10.81 0.71 -19.30
CA SER A 48 11.67 -0.09 -18.41
C SER A 48 11.65 0.43 -16.96
N ILE A 49 11.73 1.76 -16.75
CA ILE A 49 11.67 2.34 -15.41
C ILE A 49 10.30 2.09 -14.76
N LEU A 50 9.21 2.29 -15.50
CA LEU A 50 7.85 2.03 -15.01
C LEU A 50 7.67 0.55 -14.66
N GLN A 51 8.12 -0.36 -15.52
CA GLN A 51 8.05 -1.80 -15.25
C GLN A 51 8.86 -2.18 -14.01
N TRP A 52 10.05 -1.60 -13.82
CA TRP A 52 10.86 -1.85 -12.63
C TRP A 52 10.19 -1.33 -11.34
N ILE A 53 9.61 -0.12 -11.36
CA ILE A 53 8.88 0.44 -10.21
C ILE A 53 7.64 -0.41 -9.90
N VAL A 54 6.81 -0.66 -10.92
CA VAL A 54 5.50 -1.32 -10.74
C VAL A 54 5.64 -2.81 -10.50
N SER A 55 6.63 -3.48 -11.07
CA SER A 55 6.77 -4.93 -10.91
C SER A 55 7.73 -5.29 -9.78
N GLY A 56 8.82 -4.53 -9.61
CA GLY A 56 9.86 -4.80 -8.61
C GLY A 56 9.48 -4.29 -7.22
N LEU A 57 9.24 -3.00 -7.10
CA LEU A 57 8.99 -2.39 -5.79
C LEU A 57 7.64 -2.80 -5.20
N TYR A 58 6.59 -2.90 -6.03
CA TYR A 58 5.27 -3.33 -5.53
C TYR A 58 5.29 -4.77 -5.02
N GLY A 59 6.04 -5.69 -5.64
CA GLY A 59 6.15 -7.08 -5.17
C GLY A 59 6.66 -7.16 -3.74
N GLY A 60 7.68 -6.37 -3.40
CA GLY A 60 8.16 -6.22 -2.03
C GLY A 60 7.15 -5.56 -1.10
N TYR A 61 6.46 -4.53 -1.59
CA TYR A 61 5.56 -3.69 -0.80
C TYR A 61 4.23 -4.37 -0.43
N ILE A 62 3.63 -5.14 -1.35
CA ILE A 62 2.29 -5.71 -1.18
C ILE A 62 2.25 -6.65 0.03
N ALA A 63 3.22 -7.56 0.17
CA ALA A 63 3.20 -8.56 1.23
C ALA A 63 3.16 -7.92 2.63
N ALA A 64 4.07 -6.98 2.90
CA ALA A 64 4.14 -6.28 4.18
C ALA A 64 2.89 -5.42 4.45
N ASN A 65 2.30 -4.83 3.41
CA ASN A 65 1.09 -4.00 3.56
C ASN A 65 -0.20 -4.79 3.71
N VAL A 66 -0.25 -6.03 3.23
CA VAL A 66 -1.37 -6.95 3.50
C VAL A 66 -1.22 -7.53 4.90
N LEU A 67 -0.07 -8.11 5.23
CA LEU A 67 0.12 -8.81 6.50
C LEU A 67 -0.10 -7.93 7.73
N LYS A 68 0.24 -6.63 7.66
CA LYS A 68 0.00 -5.69 8.76
C LYS A 68 -1.45 -5.53 9.18
N TRP A 69 -2.40 -5.77 8.27
CA TRP A 69 -3.83 -5.63 8.55
C TRP A 69 -4.48 -6.95 8.95
N TYR A 70 -4.03 -8.07 8.37
CA TYR A 70 -4.70 -9.36 8.51
C TYR A 70 -4.05 -10.31 9.52
N TRP A 71 -2.88 -9.99 10.07
CA TRP A 71 -2.18 -10.88 10.99
C TRP A 71 -1.69 -10.17 12.25
N TRP A 72 -2.27 -10.54 13.40
CA TRP A 72 -1.99 -9.90 14.70
C TRP A 72 -0.51 -9.95 15.12
N ARG A 73 0.22 -11.00 14.70
CA ARG A 73 1.61 -11.23 15.15
C ARG A 73 2.62 -10.40 14.36
N PHE A 74 2.23 -9.87 13.20
CA PHE A 74 3.08 -9.10 12.32
C PHE A 74 3.57 -7.82 13.02
N ASN A 75 4.87 -7.62 13.06
CA ASN A 75 5.50 -6.52 13.78
C ASN A 75 6.39 -5.67 12.85
N ALA A 76 6.97 -4.60 13.40
CA ALA A 76 7.82 -3.68 12.65
C ALA A 76 9.04 -4.36 11.99
N ASN A 77 9.59 -5.43 12.62
CA ASN A 77 10.70 -6.18 12.05
C ASN A 77 10.27 -7.02 10.84
N GLY A 78 9.11 -7.66 10.91
CA GLY A 78 8.50 -8.33 9.76
C GLY A 78 8.27 -7.37 8.60
N PHE A 79 7.74 -6.17 8.89
CA PHE A 79 7.55 -5.12 7.89
C PHE A 79 8.89 -4.70 7.26
N PHE A 80 9.90 -4.43 8.08
CA PHE A 80 11.22 -4.01 7.63
C PHE A 80 11.90 -5.07 6.76
N TRP A 81 12.03 -6.30 7.25
CA TRP A 81 12.72 -7.38 6.53
C TRP A 81 11.96 -7.82 5.28
N GLY A 82 10.63 -7.81 5.30
CA GLY A 82 9.81 -8.05 4.11
C GLY A 82 10.08 -7.03 3.00
N MET A 83 10.05 -5.74 3.36
CA MET A 83 10.36 -4.64 2.44
C MET A 83 11.80 -4.74 1.91
N VAL A 84 12.77 -4.96 2.79
CA VAL A 84 14.20 -5.04 2.42
C VAL A 84 14.46 -6.22 1.50
N THR A 85 13.97 -7.41 1.83
CA THR A 85 14.15 -8.61 0.99
C THR A 85 13.43 -8.49 -0.35
N GLY A 86 12.25 -7.87 -0.38
CA GLY A 86 11.54 -7.58 -1.63
C GLY A 86 12.30 -6.59 -2.53
N ILE A 87 12.79 -5.48 -1.98
CA ILE A 87 13.56 -4.48 -2.73
C ILE A 87 14.90 -5.06 -3.17
N ALA A 88 15.63 -5.74 -2.28
CA ALA A 88 16.90 -6.37 -2.60
C ALA A 88 16.72 -7.46 -3.68
N GLY A 89 15.67 -8.28 -3.57
CA GLY A 89 15.29 -9.26 -4.59
C GLY A 89 15.03 -8.60 -5.93
N ALA A 90 14.24 -7.52 -5.95
CA ALA A 90 13.96 -6.76 -7.18
C ALA A 90 15.23 -6.16 -7.81
N LEU A 91 16.15 -5.64 -6.99
CA LEU A 91 17.44 -5.12 -7.47
C LEU A 91 18.32 -6.22 -8.07
N VAL A 92 18.45 -7.36 -7.40
CA VAL A 92 19.21 -8.50 -7.92
C VAL A 92 18.60 -9.00 -9.23
N PHE A 93 17.28 -9.19 -9.27
CA PHE A 93 16.59 -9.68 -10.47
C PHE A 93 16.68 -8.68 -11.62
N SER A 94 16.69 -7.37 -11.35
CA SER A 94 16.85 -6.34 -12.39
C SER A 94 18.21 -6.36 -13.08
N HIS A 95 19.22 -7.02 -12.50
CA HIS A 95 20.51 -7.22 -13.17
C HIS A 95 20.47 -8.37 -14.19
N PHE A 96 19.63 -9.38 -13.96
CA PHE A 96 19.56 -10.59 -14.79
C PHE A 96 18.39 -10.57 -15.78
N PHE A 97 17.31 -9.88 -15.43
CA PHE A 97 16.06 -9.86 -16.20
C PHE A 97 15.66 -8.42 -16.49
N SER A 98 15.17 -8.16 -17.71
CA SER A 98 14.70 -6.84 -18.12
C SER A 98 13.40 -6.92 -18.92
N GLY A 99 12.66 -5.82 -18.94
CA GLY A 99 11.39 -5.75 -19.67
C GLY A 99 10.30 -6.66 -19.08
N ILE A 100 9.51 -7.28 -19.97
CA ILE A 100 8.33 -8.09 -19.62
C ILE A 100 8.70 -9.32 -18.79
N GLU A 101 9.94 -9.82 -18.89
CA GLU A 101 10.43 -10.94 -18.08
C GLU A 101 10.30 -10.67 -16.59
N PHE A 102 10.48 -9.41 -16.17
CA PHE A 102 10.36 -9.01 -14.79
C PHE A 102 8.96 -9.29 -14.21
N LEU A 103 7.90 -9.14 -15.03
CA LEU A 103 6.53 -9.43 -14.61
C LEU A 103 6.32 -10.92 -14.33
N TYR A 104 6.95 -11.81 -15.10
CA TYR A 104 6.85 -13.25 -14.88
C TYR A 104 7.51 -13.70 -13.58
N TYR A 105 8.52 -12.97 -13.11
CA TYR A 105 9.22 -13.26 -11.85
C TYR A 105 8.57 -12.60 -10.63
N PHE A 106 7.51 -11.80 -10.82
CA PHE A 106 6.77 -11.21 -9.71
C PHE A 106 6.33 -12.23 -8.64
N PRO A 107 5.77 -13.42 -8.97
CA PRO A 107 5.38 -14.39 -7.95
C PRO A 107 6.56 -14.87 -7.09
N VAL A 108 7.75 -14.98 -7.70
CA VAL A 108 8.98 -15.36 -6.98
C VAL A 108 9.43 -14.24 -6.05
N LEU A 109 9.45 -12.99 -6.53
CA LEU A 109 9.76 -11.82 -5.70
C LEU A 109 8.78 -11.66 -4.54
N PHE A 110 7.50 -11.90 -4.81
CA PHE A 110 6.45 -11.88 -3.80
C PHE A 110 6.66 -12.97 -2.74
N ALA A 111 7.02 -14.19 -3.15
CA ALA A 111 7.35 -15.27 -2.23
C ALA A 111 8.59 -14.95 -1.37
N ILE A 112 9.63 -14.35 -1.95
CA ILE A 112 10.82 -13.88 -1.22
C ILE A 112 10.44 -12.82 -0.19
N SER A 113 9.60 -11.84 -0.57
CA SER A 113 9.11 -10.81 0.34
C SER A 113 8.28 -11.40 1.49
N ILE A 114 7.41 -12.37 1.21
CA ILE A 114 6.66 -13.10 2.25
C ILE A 114 7.62 -13.85 3.17
N ALA A 115 8.63 -14.54 2.64
CA ALA A 115 9.62 -15.22 3.46
C ALA A 115 10.36 -14.24 4.38
N GLY A 116 10.77 -13.08 3.85
CA GLY A 116 11.36 -12.00 4.66
C GLY A 116 10.41 -11.44 5.73
N CYS A 117 9.13 -11.27 5.39
CA CYS A 117 8.08 -10.87 6.33
C CYS A 117 7.97 -11.86 7.50
N LEU A 118 7.92 -13.16 7.19
CA LEU A 118 7.77 -14.24 8.18
C LEU A 118 9.01 -14.33 9.06
N ILE A 119 10.20 -14.43 8.46
CA ILE A 119 11.48 -14.53 9.19
C ILE A 119 11.65 -13.30 10.09
N GLY A 120 11.42 -12.09 9.57
CA GLY A 120 11.53 -10.85 10.35
C GLY A 120 10.50 -10.74 11.47
N THR A 121 9.30 -11.31 11.28
CA THR A 121 8.27 -11.33 12.33
C THR A 121 8.70 -12.20 13.50
N TYR A 122 9.25 -13.38 13.22
CA TYR A 122 9.70 -14.34 14.25
C TYR A 122 11.07 -14.04 14.84
N SER A 123 11.89 -13.21 14.18
CA SER A 123 13.17 -12.76 14.74
C SER A 123 13.03 -11.76 15.89
N ALA A 124 11.80 -11.30 16.17
CA ALA A 124 11.53 -10.29 17.18
C ALA A 124 10.29 -10.63 18.03
N PRO A 125 10.21 -10.12 19.27
CA PRO A 125 9.04 -10.29 20.12
C PRO A 125 7.78 -9.67 19.48
N ALA A 126 6.63 -10.05 20.02
CA ALA A 126 5.37 -9.46 19.63
C ALA A 126 5.34 -7.98 19.99
N THR A 127 4.58 -7.20 19.20
CA THR A 127 4.20 -5.85 19.60
C THR A 127 3.47 -5.92 20.94
N ASP A 128 3.64 -4.88 21.76
CA ASP A 128 2.99 -4.77 23.06
C ASP A 128 1.48 -5.04 22.95
N ILE A 129 0.98 -5.88 23.85
CA ILE A 129 -0.41 -6.33 23.84
C ILE A 129 -1.39 -5.18 24.05
N THR A 130 -1.02 -4.16 24.82
CA THR A 130 -1.86 -2.97 25.04
C THR A 130 -2.08 -2.19 23.74
N VAL A 131 -1.05 -2.05 22.92
CA VAL A 131 -1.13 -1.41 21.60
C VAL A 131 -1.97 -2.26 20.65
N LEU A 132 -1.79 -3.57 20.65
CA LEU A 132 -2.59 -4.49 19.82
C LEU A 132 -4.07 -4.45 20.19
N LYS A 133 -4.41 -4.47 21.49
CA LYS A 133 -5.79 -4.36 21.97
C LYS A 133 -6.41 -3.01 21.57
N HIS A 134 -5.70 -1.91 21.77
CA HIS A 134 -6.17 -0.58 21.39
C HIS A 134 -6.41 -0.46 19.87
N PHE A 135 -5.48 -0.98 19.07
CA PHE A 135 -5.63 -1.02 17.62
C PHE A 135 -6.84 -1.87 17.20
N TYR A 136 -6.98 -3.07 17.76
CA TYR A 136 -8.07 -3.99 17.41
C TYR A 136 -9.44 -3.44 17.81
N SER A 137 -9.57 -2.83 18.99
CA SER A 137 -10.85 -2.28 19.45
C SER A 137 -11.30 -1.06 18.63
N THR A 138 -10.34 -0.27 18.14
CA THR A 138 -10.59 0.93 17.33
C THR A 138 -10.88 0.59 15.87
N VAL A 139 -10.04 -0.24 15.26
CA VAL A 139 -10.08 -0.48 13.80
C VAL A 139 -10.97 -1.66 13.44
N ARG A 140 -11.10 -2.65 14.33
CA ARG A 140 -11.84 -3.92 14.12
C ARG A 140 -11.47 -4.60 12.78
N PRO A 141 -10.17 -4.84 12.52
CA PRO A 141 -9.71 -5.41 11.26
C PRO A 141 -10.16 -6.87 11.12
N TRP A 142 -10.31 -7.32 9.86
CA TRP A 142 -10.52 -8.73 9.55
C TRP A 142 -9.19 -9.50 9.57
N GLY A 143 -9.29 -10.84 9.64
CA GLY A 143 -8.15 -11.75 9.49
C GLY A 143 -7.87 -12.56 10.76
N PHE A 144 -6.61 -12.96 10.91
CA PHE A 144 -6.14 -13.74 12.04
C PHE A 144 -5.91 -12.80 13.22
N TRP A 145 -6.98 -12.46 13.94
CA TRP A 145 -6.94 -11.62 15.16
C TRP A 145 -7.57 -12.27 16.38
N GLN A 146 -8.00 -13.53 16.27
CA GLN A 146 -8.66 -14.29 17.35
C GLN A 146 -7.97 -14.17 18.72
N PRO A 147 -6.63 -14.33 18.85
CA PRO A 147 -5.99 -14.28 20.17
C PRO A 147 -6.05 -12.90 20.85
N VAL A 148 -6.11 -11.82 20.06
CA VAL A 148 -6.25 -10.45 20.58
C VAL A 148 -7.72 -10.15 20.84
N HIS A 149 -8.61 -10.60 19.97
CA HIS A 149 -10.06 -10.50 20.16
C HIS A 149 -10.50 -11.10 21.49
N ASP A 150 -10.07 -12.33 21.78
CA ASP A 150 -10.49 -13.04 23.00
C ASP A 150 -10.06 -12.27 24.26
N GLN A 151 -8.85 -11.69 24.26
CA GLN A 151 -8.37 -10.83 25.35
C GLN A 151 -9.16 -9.51 25.48
N VAL A 152 -9.61 -8.93 24.36
CA VAL A 152 -10.46 -7.73 24.39
C VAL A 152 -11.84 -8.06 24.96
N VAL A 153 -12.41 -9.20 24.59
CA VAL A 153 -13.73 -9.64 25.08
C VAL A 153 -13.69 -9.98 26.57
N GLU A 154 -12.58 -10.55 27.08
CA GLU A 154 -12.39 -10.74 28.53
C GLU A 154 -12.44 -9.42 29.30
N GLU A 155 -11.90 -8.33 28.74
CA GLU A 155 -11.92 -7.00 29.36
C GLU A 155 -13.23 -6.23 29.08
N GLN A 156 -13.88 -6.50 27.95
CA GLN A 156 -15.07 -5.81 27.46
C GLN A 156 -16.08 -6.82 26.86
N PRO A 157 -16.99 -7.39 27.67
CA PRO A 157 -17.90 -8.44 27.23
C PRO A 157 -18.88 -8.02 26.13
N ASP A 158 -19.20 -6.72 26.03
CA ASP A 158 -20.10 -6.16 25.03
C ASP A 158 -19.41 -5.88 23.68
N PHE A 159 -18.13 -6.21 23.53
CA PHE A 159 -17.38 -5.95 22.30
C PHE A 159 -17.86 -6.84 21.14
N VAL A 160 -18.36 -6.20 20.07
CA VAL A 160 -18.83 -6.91 18.87
C VAL A 160 -17.78 -6.80 17.75
N PRO A 161 -17.27 -7.93 17.23
CA PRO A 161 -16.34 -7.93 16.11
C PRO A 161 -17.02 -7.49 14.81
N ASN A 162 -16.22 -7.07 13.82
CA ASN A 162 -16.74 -6.69 12.52
C ASN A 162 -17.19 -7.94 11.71
N THR A 163 -18.49 -8.05 11.45
CA THR A 163 -19.10 -9.16 10.70
C THR A 163 -19.29 -8.88 9.21
N ARG A 164 -18.94 -7.67 8.74
CA ARG A 164 -19.23 -7.21 7.36
C ARG A 164 -18.23 -7.68 6.29
N PHE A 165 -17.32 -8.59 6.62
CA PHE A 165 -16.26 -9.07 5.73
C PHE A 165 -16.71 -9.36 4.29
N SER A 166 -17.85 -10.06 4.11
CA SER A 166 -18.35 -10.42 2.78
C SER A 166 -18.75 -9.19 1.95
N LEU A 167 -19.38 -8.21 2.58
CA LEU A 167 -19.80 -6.97 1.93
C LEU A 167 -18.58 -6.09 1.62
N ASP A 168 -17.60 -6.05 2.52
CA ASP A 168 -16.38 -5.28 2.33
C ASP A 168 -15.50 -5.88 1.23
N MET A 169 -15.37 -7.21 1.17
CA MET A 169 -14.65 -7.88 0.09
C MET A 169 -15.36 -7.67 -1.27
N PHE A 170 -16.68 -7.69 -1.30
CA PHE A 170 -17.45 -7.35 -2.49
C PHE A 170 -17.16 -5.91 -2.97
N ASN A 171 -17.13 -4.94 -2.05
CA ASN A 171 -16.76 -3.56 -2.36
C ASN A 171 -15.32 -3.45 -2.88
N VAL A 172 -14.37 -4.19 -2.31
CA VAL A 172 -12.98 -4.24 -2.79
C VAL A 172 -12.91 -4.75 -4.23
N VAL A 173 -13.60 -5.84 -4.55
CA VAL A 173 -13.63 -6.39 -5.92
C VAL A 173 -14.22 -5.39 -6.92
N LEU A 174 -15.32 -4.73 -6.55
CA LEU A 174 -15.89 -3.66 -7.35
C LEU A 174 -14.93 -2.48 -7.52
N GLY A 175 -14.21 -2.10 -6.47
CA GLY A 175 -13.17 -1.06 -6.51
C GLY A 175 -12.04 -1.42 -7.49
N ILE A 176 -11.56 -2.66 -7.46
CA ILE A 176 -10.55 -3.16 -8.42
C ILE A 176 -11.09 -3.10 -9.84
N ALA A 177 -12.31 -3.58 -10.08
CA ALA A 177 -12.94 -3.54 -11.40
C ALA A 177 -13.11 -2.09 -11.92
N ALA A 178 -13.53 -1.16 -11.05
CA ALA A 178 -13.62 0.26 -11.39
C ALA A 178 -12.25 0.86 -11.71
N GLN A 179 -11.21 0.56 -10.92
CA GLN A 179 -9.86 1.04 -11.17
C GLN A 179 -9.31 0.54 -12.52
N LEU A 180 -9.55 -0.74 -12.86
CA LEU A 180 -9.17 -1.28 -14.17
C LEU A 180 -9.94 -0.57 -15.29
N CYS A 181 -11.24 -0.34 -15.12
CA CYS A 181 -12.06 0.38 -16.09
C CYS A 181 -11.59 1.82 -16.30
N LEU A 182 -11.29 2.55 -15.24
CA LEU A 182 -10.75 3.91 -15.30
C LEU A 182 -9.37 3.95 -15.99
N THR A 183 -8.57 2.89 -15.86
CA THR A 183 -7.27 2.77 -16.53
C THR A 183 -7.43 2.58 -18.04
N VAL A 184 -8.40 1.78 -18.50
CA VAL A 184 -8.61 1.52 -19.94
C VAL A 184 -9.45 2.59 -20.65
N LEU A 185 -10.26 3.34 -19.90
CA LEU A 185 -11.12 4.40 -20.44
C LEU A 185 -10.39 5.42 -21.33
N PRO A 186 -9.26 6.04 -20.91
CA PRO A 186 -8.53 6.97 -21.78
C PRO A 186 -7.95 6.29 -23.02
N MET A 187 -7.55 5.01 -22.93
CA MET A 187 -7.05 4.26 -24.09
C MET A 187 -8.16 4.07 -25.12
N TYR A 188 -9.36 3.66 -24.73
CA TYR A 188 -10.49 3.49 -25.66
C TYR A 188 -10.96 4.81 -26.26
N LEU A 189 -10.86 5.91 -25.50
CA LEU A 189 -11.16 7.25 -26.00
C LEU A 189 -10.17 7.67 -27.09
N ILE A 190 -8.86 7.51 -26.85
CA ILE A 190 -7.80 7.88 -27.80
C ILE A 190 -7.86 6.99 -29.05
N LEU A 191 -8.06 5.68 -28.88
CA LEU A 191 -8.14 4.72 -29.97
C LEU A 191 -9.48 4.76 -30.72
N TRP A 192 -10.39 5.67 -30.36
CA TRP A 192 -11.71 5.82 -30.98
C TRP A 192 -12.58 4.54 -30.97
N MET A 193 -12.37 3.68 -29.97
CA MET A 193 -13.11 2.43 -29.80
C MET A 193 -14.48 2.69 -29.14
N LYS A 194 -15.45 3.15 -29.94
CA LYS A 194 -16.76 3.65 -29.47
C LYS A 194 -17.54 2.66 -28.59
N LEU A 195 -17.66 1.40 -29.02
CA LEU A 195 -18.44 0.40 -28.28
C LEU A 195 -17.78 0.02 -26.94
N PRO A 196 -16.49 -0.37 -26.88
CA PRO A 196 -15.78 -0.57 -25.62
C PRO A 196 -15.83 0.63 -24.69
N LEU A 197 -15.65 1.85 -25.22
CA LEU A 197 -15.72 3.08 -24.43
C LEU A 197 -17.08 3.25 -23.73
N LEU A 198 -18.18 3.07 -24.46
CA LEU A 198 -19.54 3.16 -23.88
C LEU A 198 -19.78 2.09 -22.82
N ILE A 199 -19.32 0.85 -23.06
CA ILE A 199 -19.42 -0.24 -22.08
C ILE A 199 -18.65 0.12 -20.81
N THR A 200 -17.40 0.60 -20.94
CA THR A 200 -16.57 0.99 -19.81
C THR A 200 -17.21 2.13 -19.00
N ILE A 201 -17.74 3.17 -19.66
CA ILE A 201 -18.43 4.28 -18.99
C ILE A 201 -19.66 3.77 -18.24
N GLY A 202 -20.48 2.93 -18.89
CA GLY A 202 -21.66 2.33 -18.25
C GLY A 202 -21.30 1.48 -17.04
N LEU A 203 -20.24 0.67 -17.15
CA LEU A 203 -19.77 -0.20 -16.08
C LEU A 203 -19.25 0.62 -14.89
N VAL A 204 -18.44 1.66 -15.13
CA VAL A 204 -17.99 2.59 -14.07
C VAL A 204 -19.17 3.26 -13.38
N ALA A 205 -20.18 3.71 -14.14
CA ALA A 205 -21.37 4.33 -13.56
C ALA A 205 -22.17 3.34 -12.69
N VAL A 206 -22.35 2.11 -13.14
CA VAL A 206 -23.03 1.06 -12.36
C VAL A 206 -22.25 0.74 -11.09
N ILE A 207 -20.93 0.55 -11.17
CA ILE A 207 -20.09 0.30 -9.99
C ILE A 207 -20.18 1.48 -9.01
N ALA A 208 -20.11 2.73 -9.50
CA ALA A 208 -20.22 3.91 -8.66
C ALA A 208 -21.55 3.95 -7.89
N VAL A 209 -22.66 3.59 -8.53
CA VAL A 209 -23.98 3.52 -7.88
C VAL A 209 -24.02 2.40 -6.83
N ILE A 210 -23.45 1.24 -7.13
CA ILE A 210 -23.39 0.13 -6.16
C ILE A 210 -22.55 0.55 -4.96
N LEU A 211 -21.31 1.00 -5.17
CA LEU A 211 -20.40 1.45 -4.11
C LEU A 211 -20.97 2.60 -3.29
N LYS A 212 -21.75 3.51 -3.91
CA LYS A 212 -22.46 4.54 -3.16
C LYS A 212 -23.37 3.92 -2.09
N ARG A 213 -24.18 2.93 -2.47
CA ARG A 213 -25.15 2.28 -1.55
C ARG A 213 -24.51 1.30 -0.58
N THR A 214 -23.50 0.55 -1.02
CA THR A 214 -22.90 -0.53 -0.23
C THR A 214 -21.78 -0.04 0.66
N TRP A 215 -21.05 1.00 0.27
CA TRP A 215 -19.91 1.52 1.01
C TRP A 215 -20.14 2.95 1.50
N TRP A 216 -20.35 3.91 0.60
CA TRP A 216 -20.37 5.34 0.96
C TRP A 216 -21.45 5.69 1.98
N ASP A 217 -22.69 5.27 1.74
CA ASP A 217 -23.82 5.57 2.62
C ASP A 217 -23.76 4.81 3.97
N LYS A 218 -22.83 3.86 4.11
CA LYS A 218 -22.64 3.02 5.32
C LYS A 218 -21.36 3.34 6.10
N LEU A 219 -20.62 4.37 5.70
CA LEU A 219 -19.47 4.86 6.45
C LEU A 219 -19.94 5.40 7.81
N GLU A 220 -19.37 4.88 8.89
CA GLU A 220 -19.59 5.38 10.24
C GLU A 220 -18.79 6.68 10.40
N ASN A 221 -19.43 7.75 10.86
CA ASN A 221 -18.80 9.06 11.11
C ASN A 221 -17.95 9.04 12.39
#